data_AF-Q3BM58-F1
#
_entry.id   AF-Q3BM58-F1
#
_cell.length_a   1.000
_cell.length_b   1.000
_cell.length_c   1.000
_cell.angle_alpha   90.00
_cell.angle_beta   90.00
_cell.angle_gamma   90.00
#
_symmetry.space_group_name_H-M   'P 1'
#
loop_
_entity.id
_entity.type
_entity.pdbx_description
1 polymer ?
#
loop_
_entity_poly.entity_id
_entity_poly.type
_entity_poly.pdbx_seq_one_letter_code
_entity_poly.pdbx_strand_id
1 'polypeptide(L)'
;MGRARRGSLIAVGVLALLASASALAIDQARLRQPVVGGTVLTMSLGNRCTAGLVLKQTGVLANLTPYRRAVRFVLTAGHCGDYNSTVSVDGADLGYVSWKSSVSDLELIRVEPVLHNYRHCEAPSTGIHCTIVSTYEPRAVGKVLLSRAILYRSRAGGLDTIAAMTTRPLLRLTASAQAA
;
A
#
# COMPACT_ATOMS: atom_id res chain seq x y z
N MET A 1 -5.09 -23.26 77.71
CA MET A 1 -5.43 -21.81 77.74
C MET A 1 -4.45 -21.10 76.82
N GLY A 2 -4.74 -20.31 75.80
CA GLY A 2 -5.96 -19.75 75.22
C GLY A 2 -5.62 -19.25 73.79
N ARG A 3 -6.66 -18.93 73.04
CA ARG A 3 -6.73 -18.73 71.58
C ARG A 3 -6.07 -17.45 71.02
N ALA A 4 -5.48 -17.62 69.83
CA ALA A 4 -5.78 -16.91 68.57
C ALA A 4 -5.05 -15.64 68.11
N ARG A 5 -5.02 -15.57 66.75
CA ARG A 5 -4.85 -14.44 65.80
C ARG A 5 -3.38 -14.27 65.36
N ARG A 6 -3.00 -14.15 64.08
CA ARG A 6 -3.59 -13.64 62.81
C ARG A 6 -2.80 -14.36 61.68
N GLY A 7 -3.31 -14.77 60.52
CA GLY A 7 -4.17 -14.06 59.57
C GLY A 7 -3.42 -13.95 58.24
N SER A 8 -3.78 -14.80 57.27
CA SER A 8 -3.69 -14.63 55.81
C SER A 8 -2.41 -14.07 55.17
N LEU A 9 -1.60 -14.94 54.54
CA LEU A 9 -0.69 -14.57 53.46
C LEU A 9 -1.18 -15.24 52.17
N ILE A 10 -2.14 -14.60 51.50
CA ILE A 10 -2.50 -14.92 50.12
C ILE A 10 -2.36 -13.64 49.30
N ALA A 11 -1.70 -13.78 48.15
CA ALA A 11 -1.70 -12.89 47.00
C ALA A 11 -0.88 -11.59 47.08
N VAL A 12 0.45 -11.72 46.99
CA VAL A 12 1.26 -10.71 46.29
C VAL A 12 2.13 -11.47 45.30
N GLY A 13 1.81 -11.38 44.01
CA GLY A 13 2.65 -12.01 42.98
C GLY A 13 2.01 -12.40 41.67
N VAL A 14 0.79 -11.96 41.33
CA VAL A 14 0.28 -12.10 39.95
C VAL A 14 -0.53 -10.85 39.58
N LEU A 15 0.11 -9.68 39.54
CA LEU A 15 -0.49 -8.46 38.99
C LEU A 15 0.48 -7.73 38.05
N ALA A 16 1.19 -8.48 37.21
CA ALA A 16 2.12 -7.95 36.21
C ALA A 16 1.87 -8.51 34.79
N LEU A 17 0.65 -9.00 34.50
CA LEU A 17 0.31 -9.63 33.21
C LEU A 17 -0.60 -8.80 32.30
N LEU A 18 -0.80 -7.52 32.58
CA LEU A 18 -1.63 -6.64 31.73
C LEU A 18 -0.89 -5.39 31.24
N ALA A 19 0.44 -5.50 31.07
CA ALA A 19 1.16 -4.58 30.20
C ALA A 19 0.69 -4.84 28.76
N SER A 20 -0.37 -4.15 28.37
CA SER A 20 -0.84 -4.08 27.00
C SER A 20 0.21 -3.32 26.21
N ALA A 21 1.23 -4.04 25.77
CA ALA A 21 2.11 -3.59 24.72
C ALA A 21 1.24 -3.41 23.47
N SER A 22 0.72 -2.20 23.26
CA SER A 22 0.26 -1.78 21.96
C SER A 22 1.50 -1.67 21.08
N ALA A 23 1.97 -2.82 20.57
CA ALA A 23 2.85 -2.85 19.42
C ALA A 23 2.15 -2.00 18.35
N LEU A 24 2.81 -0.95 17.86
CA LEU A 24 2.35 -0.23 16.69
C LEU A 24 2.35 -1.22 15.54
N ALA A 25 1.24 -1.92 15.35
CA ALA A 25 1.08 -2.89 14.28
C ALA A 25 1.13 -2.09 12.99
N ILE A 26 2.29 -2.10 12.34
CA ILE A 26 2.40 -1.67 10.94
C ILE A 26 1.40 -2.55 10.19
N ASP A 27 0.39 -1.91 9.60
CA ASP A 27 -0.56 -2.62 8.77
C ASP A 27 0.23 -3.34 7.67
N GLN A 28 0.09 -4.66 7.62
CA GLN A 28 0.77 -5.53 6.66
C GLN A 28 0.48 -5.11 5.21
N ALA A 29 -0.64 -4.43 4.96
CA ALA A 29 -0.94 -3.85 3.66
C ALA A 29 0.09 -2.81 3.21
N ARG A 30 0.75 -2.11 4.14
CA ARG A 30 1.80 -1.11 3.84
C ARG A 30 3.11 -1.73 3.37
N LEU A 31 3.32 -3.03 3.57
CA LEU A 31 4.56 -3.72 3.21
C LEU A 31 4.42 -4.53 1.92
N ARG A 32 3.24 -4.56 1.31
CA ARG A 32 2.96 -5.42 0.16
C ARG A 32 2.93 -4.64 -1.15
N GLN A 33 3.21 -5.37 -2.23
CA GLN A 33 2.94 -4.93 -3.59
C GLN A 33 1.52 -5.40 -4.00
N PRO A 34 0.82 -4.68 -4.90
CA PRO A 34 1.27 -3.46 -5.57
C PRO A 34 1.30 -2.24 -4.64
N VAL A 35 2.22 -1.33 -4.93
CA VAL A 35 2.42 -0.08 -4.18
C VAL A 35 1.18 0.81 -4.31
N VAL A 36 0.71 1.30 -3.18
CA VAL A 36 -0.42 2.23 -3.06
C VAL A 36 -0.01 3.39 -2.17
N GLY A 37 -0.79 4.48 -2.15
CA GLY A 37 -0.53 5.57 -1.23
C GLY A 37 -0.56 5.07 0.22
N GLY A 38 0.50 5.33 0.96
CA GLY A 38 0.73 4.82 2.31
C GLY A 38 1.71 3.64 2.40
N THR A 39 2.07 2.97 1.31
CA THR A 39 3.07 1.87 1.31
C THR A 39 4.43 2.37 1.83
N VAL A 40 5.12 1.55 2.61
CA VAL A 40 6.48 1.83 3.08
C VAL A 40 7.47 1.55 1.96
N LEU A 41 8.29 2.55 1.65
CA LEU A 41 9.37 2.50 0.69
C LEU A 41 10.69 2.43 1.44
N THR A 42 11.58 1.53 1.01
CA THR A 42 12.95 1.47 1.50
C THR A 42 13.85 2.04 0.42
N MET A 43 14.50 3.15 0.73
CA MET A 43 15.39 3.87 -0.18
C MET A 43 16.81 3.26 -0.13
N SER A 44 17.68 3.63 -1.07
CA SER A 44 19.03 3.06 -1.20
C SER A 44 19.92 3.22 0.05
N LEU A 45 19.70 4.27 0.85
CA LEU A 45 20.44 4.53 2.10
C LEU A 45 19.85 3.76 3.31
N GLY A 46 18.84 2.91 3.08
CA GLY A 46 18.16 2.13 4.12
C GLY A 46 17.12 2.91 4.92
N ASN A 47 16.95 4.21 4.67
CA ASN A 47 15.88 5.00 5.26
C ASN A 47 14.52 4.59 4.70
N ARG A 48 13.49 4.75 5.53
CA ARG A 48 12.12 4.39 5.21
C ARG A 48 11.29 5.64 4.94
N CYS A 49 10.64 5.66 3.80
CA CYS A 49 9.70 6.69 3.40
C CYS A 49 8.33 6.10 3.09
N THR A 50 7.37 6.96 2.75
CA THR A 50 6.01 6.55 2.46
C THR A 50 5.63 6.96 1.06
N ALA A 51 5.09 6.01 0.29
CA ALA A 51 4.51 6.29 -1.01
C ALA A 51 3.35 7.29 -0.87
N GLY A 52 3.41 8.39 -1.60
CA GLY A 52 2.32 9.35 -1.72
C GLY A 52 1.38 8.97 -2.85
N LEU A 53 1.16 9.90 -3.79
CA LEU A 53 0.27 9.68 -4.93
C LEU A 53 0.92 8.74 -5.96
N VAL A 54 0.12 7.81 -6.48
CA VAL A 54 0.50 6.99 -7.64
C VAL A 54 -0.06 7.64 -8.91
N LEU A 55 0.85 8.05 -9.78
CA LEU A 55 0.58 8.71 -11.04
C LEU A 55 0.85 7.75 -12.22
N LYS A 56 0.20 8.03 -13.35
CA LYS A 56 0.49 7.38 -14.62
C LYS A 56 0.66 8.46 -15.69
N GLN A 57 1.53 8.20 -16.66
CA GLN A 57 1.56 9.02 -17.86
C GLN A 57 0.25 8.84 -18.64
N THR A 58 -0.24 9.92 -19.23
CA THR A 58 -1.42 9.94 -20.09
C THR A 58 -1.05 10.47 -21.48
N GLY A 59 -1.91 10.22 -22.47
CA GLY A 59 -1.69 10.63 -23.86
C GLY A 59 -1.17 9.52 -24.78
N VAL A 60 -0.98 9.87 -26.05
CA VAL A 60 -0.67 8.91 -27.13
C VAL A 60 0.63 8.16 -26.89
N LEU A 61 1.69 8.88 -26.50
CA LEU A 61 3.01 8.30 -26.25
C LEU A 61 3.05 7.35 -25.05
N ALA A 62 2.18 7.58 -24.06
CA ALA A 62 2.01 6.70 -22.91
C ALA A 62 1.30 5.38 -23.28
N ASN A 63 0.54 5.39 -24.38
CA ASN A 63 -0.25 4.26 -24.85
C ASN A 63 0.42 3.45 -25.97
N LEU A 64 1.60 3.88 -26.44
CA LEU A 64 2.28 3.29 -27.60
C LEU A 64 2.68 1.84 -27.38
N THR A 65 3.06 1.46 -26.16
CA THR A 65 3.45 0.08 -25.84
C THR A 65 2.78 -0.42 -24.56
N PRO A 66 2.52 -1.73 -24.44
CA PRO A 66 2.04 -2.34 -23.19
C PRO A 66 2.93 -2.00 -21.99
N TYR A 67 4.25 -1.98 -22.18
CA TYR A 67 5.22 -1.61 -21.15
C TYR A 67 4.98 -0.18 -20.65
N ARG A 68 4.92 0.83 -21.55
CA ARG A 68 4.71 2.24 -21.15
C ARG A 68 3.37 2.44 -20.44
N ARG A 69 2.32 1.74 -20.86
CA ARG A 69 1.02 1.75 -20.19
C ARG A 69 1.06 1.21 -18.75
N ALA A 70 2.01 0.32 -18.46
CA ALA A 70 2.15 -0.34 -17.16
C ALA A 70 3.12 0.39 -16.22
N VAL A 71 3.99 1.25 -16.74
CA VAL A 71 4.88 2.11 -15.91
C VAL A 71 4.04 3.03 -15.02
N ARG A 72 4.46 3.17 -13.76
CA ARG A 72 3.81 4.04 -12.78
C ARG A 72 4.85 4.97 -12.16
N PHE A 73 4.37 6.06 -11.61
CA PHE A 73 5.20 7.02 -10.90
C PHE A 73 4.64 7.19 -9.50
N VAL A 74 5.50 7.19 -8.49
CA VAL A 74 5.11 7.36 -7.09
C VAL A 74 5.73 8.64 -6.58
N LEU A 75 4.91 9.57 -6.11
CA LEU A 75 5.37 10.79 -5.47
C LEU A 75 5.76 10.50 -4.02
N THR A 76 6.87 11.02 -3.55
CA THR A 76 7.28 11.00 -2.13
C THR A 76 8.02 12.29 -1.78
N ALA A 77 8.45 12.44 -0.52
CA ALA A 77 9.21 13.60 -0.07
C ALA A 77 10.62 13.59 -0.68
N GLY A 78 11.13 14.77 -1.06
CA GLY A 78 12.42 14.94 -1.73
C GLY A 78 13.64 14.66 -0.84
N HIS A 79 13.47 14.67 0.48
CA HIS A 79 14.50 14.25 1.43
C HIS A 79 14.61 12.73 1.58
N CYS A 80 13.78 11.94 0.89
CA CYS A 80 13.81 10.48 0.97
C CYS A 80 14.96 9.85 0.20
N GLY A 81 15.30 10.37 -0.96
CA GLY A 81 16.37 9.85 -1.77
C GLY A 81 17.02 10.92 -2.62
N ASP A 82 17.84 10.48 -3.56
CA ASP A 82 18.46 11.31 -4.57
C ASP A 82 18.13 10.77 -5.96
N TYR A 83 18.33 11.60 -6.97
CA TYR A 83 18.15 11.20 -8.36
C TYR A 83 18.92 9.91 -8.65
N ASN A 84 18.27 8.97 -9.33
CA ASN A 84 18.77 7.65 -9.69
C ASN A 84 19.01 6.68 -8.50
N SER A 85 18.60 7.06 -7.28
CA SER A 85 18.61 6.13 -6.14
C SER A 85 17.59 5.00 -6.35
N THR A 86 17.96 3.78 -5.96
CA THR A 86 17.07 2.62 -6.02
C THR A 86 16.06 2.64 -4.88
N VAL A 87 14.89 2.07 -5.14
CA VAL A 87 13.79 1.98 -4.18
C VAL A 87 13.29 0.54 -4.16
N SER A 88 13.03 0.03 -2.97
CA SER A 88 12.48 -1.31 -2.75
C SER A 88 11.27 -1.28 -1.83
N VAL A 89 10.47 -2.33 -1.88
CA VAL A 89 9.37 -2.59 -0.94
C VAL A 89 9.54 -4.02 -0.45
N ASP A 90 9.63 -4.18 0.87
CA ASP A 90 9.85 -5.48 1.52
C ASP A 90 11.07 -6.24 0.95
N GLY A 91 12.15 -5.51 0.67
CA GLY A 91 13.39 -6.06 0.11
C GLY A 91 13.33 -6.37 -1.39
N ALA A 92 12.16 -6.28 -2.04
CA ALA A 92 12.04 -6.44 -3.48
C ALA A 92 12.27 -5.12 -4.22
N ASP A 93 13.18 -5.11 -5.19
CA ASP A 93 13.46 -3.95 -6.06
C ASP A 93 12.17 -3.46 -6.73
N LEU A 94 11.88 -2.17 -6.63
CA LEU A 94 10.68 -1.53 -7.18
C LEU A 94 11.00 -0.69 -8.43
N GLY A 95 12.10 0.04 -8.38
CA GLY A 95 12.49 1.03 -9.38
C GLY A 95 13.43 2.08 -8.80
N TYR A 96 13.35 3.31 -9.30
CA TYR A 96 14.32 4.35 -8.97
C TYR A 96 13.72 5.76 -8.95
N VAL A 97 14.37 6.68 -8.24
CA VAL A 97 14.01 8.10 -8.25
C VAL A 97 14.35 8.70 -9.61
N SER A 98 13.33 9.01 -10.40
CA SER A 98 13.43 9.50 -11.78
C SER A 98 13.43 11.02 -11.90
N TRP A 99 13.02 11.72 -10.84
CA TRP A 99 13.02 13.17 -10.79
C TRP A 99 13.01 13.62 -9.33
N LYS A 100 13.69 14.73 -9.03
CA LYS A 100 13.69 15.39 -7.73
C LYS A 100 13.56 16.87 -7.96
N SER A 101 12.68 17.52 -7.21
CA SER A 101 12.52 18.97 -7.29
C SER A 101 13.74 19.67 -6.69
N SER A 102 14.18 20.76 -7.32
CA SER A 102 15.22 21.64 -6.77
C SER A 102 14.70 22.69 -5.80
N VAL A 103 13.38 22.89 -5.74
CA VAL A 103 12.74 24.00 -5.01
C VAL A 103 11.72 23.54 -3.97
N SER A 104 11.25 22.29 -4.06
CA SER A 104 10.26 21.72 -3.14
C SER A 104 10.73 20.38 -2.62
N ASP A 105 10.22 19.97 -1.46
CA ASP A 105 10.51 18.67 -0.85
C ASP A 105 9.71 17.55 -1.55
N LEU A 106 9.94 17.36 -2.85
CA LEU A 106 9.24 16.40 -3.70
C LEU A 106 10.21 15.63 -4.59
N GLU A 107 9.99 14.33 -4.69
CA GLU A 107 10.64 13.46 -5.68
C GLU A 107 9.65 12.47 -6.28
N LEU A 108 9.99 11.98 -7.47
CA LEU A 108 9.16 11.08 -8.26
C LEU A 108 9.92 9.79 -8.56
N ILE A 109 9.41 8.69 -8.02
CA ILE A 109 9.95 7.36 -8.23
C ILE A 109 9.29 6.75 -9.47
N ARG A 110 10.08 6.33 -10.45
CA ARG A 110 9.61 5.50 -11.56
C ARG A 110 9.56 4.05 -11.10
N VAL A 111 8.37 3.46 -11.20
CA VAL A 111 8.12 2.06 -10.87
C VAL A 111 8.04 1.27 -12.16
N GLU A 112 8.94 0.29 -12.28
CA GLU A 112 8.96 -0.62 -13.41
C GLU A 112 7.81 -1.62 -13.32
N PRO A 113 7.15 -1.98 -14.43
CA PRO A 113 6.16 -3.06 -14.42
C PRO A 113 6.82 -4.44 -14.28
N VAL A 114 6.06 -5.45 -13.85
CA VAL A 114 6.48 -6.85 -13.97
C VAL A 114 6.13 -7.37 -15.36
N LEU A 115 7.06 -8.09 -15.98
CA LEU A 115 6.83 -8.84 -17.21
C LEU A 115 6.35 -10.25 -16.89
N HIS A 116 5.18 -10.63 -17.39
CA HIS A 116 4.67 -12.00 -17.37
C HIS A 116 4.67 -12.56 -18.79
N ASN A 117 5.40 -13.65 -18.98
CA ASN A 117 5.42 -14.39 -20.23
C ASN A 117 4.57 -15.66 -20.05
N TYR A 118 3.64 -15.89 -20.96
CA TYR A 118 2.90 -17.15 -21.01
C TYR A 118 2.91 -17.69 -22.43
N ARG A 119 2.83 -19.02 -22.51
CA ARG A 119 2.75 -19.73 -23.78
C ARG A 119 1.29 -19.85 -24.17
N HIS A 120 0.91 -19.22 -25.26
CA HIS A 120 -0.41 -19.36 -25.87
C HIS A 120 -0.32 -20.39 -26.98
N CYS A 121 -1.07 -21.50 -26.85
CA CYS A 121 -1.08 -22.56 -27.85
C CYS A 121 -2.48 -22.69 -28.45
N GLU A 122 -2.54 -22.75 -29.77
CA GLU A 122 -3.74 -22.99 -30.55
C GLU A 122 -3.54 -24.29 -31.34
N ALA A 123 -4.62 -25.06 -31.51
CA ALA A 123 -4.59 -26.32 -32.25
C ALA A 123 -5.52 -26.25 -33.48
N PRO A 124 -5.18 -25.45 -34.51
CA PRO A 124 -5.89 -25.49 -35.78
C PRO A 124 -5.68 -26.83 -36.50
N SER A 125 -6.46 -27.06 -37.55
CA SER A 125 -6.41 -28.29 -38.37
C SER A 125 -5.06 -28.56 -39.05
N THR A 126 -4.15 -27.58 -39.05
CA THR A 126 -2.79 -27.66 -39.63
C THR A 126 -1.71 -28.07 -38.63
N GLY A 127 -2.05 -28.27 -37.35
CA GLY A 127 -1.11 -28.65 -36.28
C GLY A 127 -1.15 -27.70 -35.08
N ILE A 128 -0.39 -28.03 -34.02
CA ILE A 128 -0.31 -27.19 -32.81
C ILE A 128 0.66 -26.04 -33.06
N HIS A 129 0.18 -24.81 -32.89
CA HIS A 129 1.00 -23.60 -32.96
C HIS A 129 1.03 -22.92 -31.60
N CYS A 130 2.23 -22.67 -31.09
CA CYS A 130 2.40 -21.96 -29.82
C CYS A 130 3.21 -20.68 -30.02
N THR A 131 2.74 -19.59 -29.43
CA THR A 131 3.42 -18.30 -29.39
C THR A 131 3.65 -17.89 -27.93
N ILE A 132 4.71 -17.13 -27.68
CA ILE A 132 4.94 -16.51 -26.37
C ILE A 132 4.25 -15.15 -26.38
N VAL A 133 3.32 -14.96 -25.45
CA VAL A 133 2.64 -13.69 -25.24
C VAL A 133 3.18 -13.05 -23.96
N SER A 134 3.58 -11.79 -24.09
CA SER A 134 4.12 -10.99 -22.99
C SER A 134 3.07 -9.98 -22.51
N THR A 135 2.83 -9.96 -21.20
CA THR A 135 1.96 -8.98 -20.54
C THR A 135 2.75 -8.22 -19.49
N TYR A 136 2.44 -6.93 -19.33
CA TYR A 136 3.11 -6.05 -18.37
C TYR A 136 2.12 -5.62 -17.30
N GLU A 137 2.37 -6.01 -16.05
CA GLU A 137 1.51 -5.70 -14.92
C GLU A 137 2.08 -4.50 -14.13
N PRO A 138 1.28 -3.46 -13.84
CA PRO A 138 1.72 -2.33 -13.04
C PRO A 138 1.92 -2.73 -11.57
N ARG A 139 3.09 -2.40 -11.02
CA ARG A 139 3.42 -2.67 -9.61
C ARG A 139 3.01 -1.56 -8.65
N ALA A 140 2.36 -0.52 -9.16
CA ALA A 140 1.75 0.52 -8.34
C ALA A 140 0.35 0.86 -8.86
N VAL A 141 -0.57 1.16 -7.95
CA VAL A 141 -1.98 1.40 -8.27
C VAL A 141 -2.44 2.67 -7.57
N GLY A 142 -3.25 3.47 -8.27
CA GLY A 142 -3.90 4.68 -7.75
C GLY A 142 -4.98 4.38 -6.71
N LYS A 143 -4.56 3.82 -5.59
CA LYS A 143 -5.36 3.58 -4.37
C LYS A 143 -4.59 4.15 -3.19
N VAL A 144 -5.28 4.38 -2.09
CA VAL A 144 -4.69 4.87 -0.84
C VAL A 144 -5.10 3.95 0.30
N LEU A 145 -4.16 3.67 1.21
CA LEU A 145 -4.44 2.95 2.44
C LEU A 145 -5.12 3.91 3.42
N LEU A 146 -6.35 3.57 3.80
CA LEU A 146 -7.10 4.30 4.81
C LEU A 146 -7.08 3.50 6.09
N SER A 147 -6.61 4.11 7.17
CA SER A 147 -6.51 3.47 8.50
C SER A 147 -7.88 3.13 9.11
N ARG A 148 -8.99 3.58 8.49
CA ARG A 148 -10.38 3.27 8.85
C ARG A 148 -11.31 3.27 7.63
N ALA A 149 -12.31 2.39 7.66
CA ALA A 149 -13.48 2.40 6.78
C ALA A 149 -14.26 3.71 6.90
N ILE A 150 -13.97 4.70 6.07
CA ILE A 150 -14.88 5.84 5.92
C ILE A 150 -15.75 5.50 4.72
N LEU A 151 -17.01 5.13 4.98
CA LEU A 151 -18.04 5.02 3.94
C LEU A 151 -18.21 6.41 3.31
N TYR A 152 -17.59 6.61 2.15
CA TYR A 152 -17.78 7.81 1.36
C TYR A 152 -19.12 7.69 0.61
N ARG A 153 -20.13 8.42 1.06
CA ARG A 153 -21.39 8.53 0.32
C ARG A 153 -21.22 9.58 -0.77
N SER A 154 -21.18 9.14 -2.03
CA SER A 154 -21.24 10.03 -3.19
C SER A 154 -22.51 10.91 -3.12
N ARG A 155 -22.36 12.19 -3.44
CA ARG A 155 -23.45 13.18 -3.56
C ARG A 155 -24.52 12.74 -4.58
N ALA A 156 -24.23 11.77 -5.46
CA ALA A 156 -25.13 11.22 -6.47
C ALA A 156 -26.00 10.03 -6.00
N GLY A 157 -25.98 9.66 -4.71
CA GLY A 157 -26.91 8.67 -4.16
C GLY A 157 -26.58 7.19 -4.45
N GLY A 158 -25.44 6.89 -5.07
CA GLY A 158 -24.89 5.53 -5.20
C GLY A 158 -24.13 5.11 -3.94
N LEU A 159 -24.43 3.92 -3.40
CA LEU A 159 -23.63 3.27 -2.36
C LEU A 159 -22.41 2.60 -3.00
N ASP A 160 -21.31 3.32 -3.13
CA ASP A 160 -20.02 2.71 -3.45
C ASP A 160 -19.45 2.09 -2.17
N THR A 161 -19.44 0.77 -2.11
CA THR A 161 -18.96 0.04 -0.94
C THR A 161 -17.44 -0.01 -0.98
N ILE A 162 -16.78 0.91 -0.28
CA ILE A 162 -15.37 0.69 0.10
C ILE A 162 -15.42 -0.27 1.30
N ALA A 163 -15.35 -1.57 1.00
CA ALA A 163 -15.31 -2.60 2.03
C ALA A 163 -14.10 -2.35 2.91
N ALA A 164 -14.35 -1.93 4.15
CA ALA A 164 -13.32 -1.87 5.16
C ALA A 164 -13.92 -2.45 6.44
N MET A 165 -13.25 -3.51 6.88
CA MET A 165 -13.70 -4.43 7.90
C MET A 165 -13.06 -3.98 9.21
N THR A 166 -13.84 -3.50 10.17
CA THR A 166 -13.37 -3.39 11.56
C THR A 166 -14.44 -3.85 12.53
N THR A 167 -13.97 -4.53 13.58
CA THR A 167 -14.73 -5.28 14.58
C THR A 167 -15.31 -4.36 15.66
N ARG A 168 -16.60 -3.98 15.48
CA ARG A 168 -17.61 -3.59 16.52
C ARG A 168 -17.47 -2.19 17.22
N PRO A 169 -18.52 -1.69 17.92
CA PRO A 169 -19.77 -1.18 17.32
C PRO A 169 -20.16 0.24 17.81
N LEU A 170 -21.05 0.88 17.04
CA LEU A 170 -21.95 2.00 17.42
C LEU A 170 -21.33 3.39 17.66
N LEU A 171 -21.20 4.17 16.58
CA LEU A 171 -21.64 5.57 16.58
C LEU A 171 -21.99 6.03 15.16
N ARG A 172 -23.27 6.35 14.91
CA ARG A 172 -23.82 6.80 13.62
C ARG A 172 -23.79 8.34 13.57
N LEU A 173 -23.14 8.93 12.58
CA LEU A 173 -23.23 10.36 12.25
C LEU A 173 -23.38 10.52 10.72
N THR A 174 -24.45 11.17 10.28
CA THR A 174 -24.80 11.40 8.86
C THR A 174 -24.51 12.85 8.46
N ALA A 175 -23.94 13.07 7.27
CA ALA A 175 -23.77 14.42 6.70
C ALA A 175 -24.17 14.46 5.21
N SER A 176 -24.93 15.51 4.86
CA SER A 176 -25.59 15.81 3.59
C SER A 176 -24.74 16.75 2.71
N ALA A 177 -24.95 16.70 1.40
CA ALA A 177 -24.11 17.38 0.41
C ALA A 177 -24.96 18.31 -0.51
N GLN A 178 -24.62 19.62 -0.61
CA GLN A 178 -25.22 20.60 -1.55
C GLN A 178 -24.34 20.97 -2.75
N ALA A 179 -24.77 20.58 -3.95
CA ALA A 179 -24.17 20.94 -5.23
C ALA A 179 -24.36 22.44 -5.53
N ALA A 180 -23.37 23.01 -6.23
CA ALA A 180 -23.54 24.18 -7.10
C ALA A 180 -23.47 23.68 -8.55
#